data_AF-A0A945U4F4-F1
#
_entry.id   AF-A0A945U4F4-F1
#
_cell.length_a   1.000
_cell.length_b   1.000
_cell.length_c   1.000
_cell.angle_alpha   90.00
_cell.angle_beta   90.00
_cell.angle_gamma   90.00
#
_symmetry.space_group_name_H-M   'P 1'
#
loop_
_entity.id
_entity.type
_entity.pdbx_description
1 polymer ?
#
loop_
_entity_poly.entity_id
_entity_poly.type
_entity_poly.pdbx_seq_one_letter_code
_entity_poly.pdbx_strand_id
1 'polypeptide(L)'
;MKKILVVLGMFISTLTFSQVEVGTYSSRYVNFYEYNTYSNEFEEGSSAWLGATMLCEEDYYLFKVEGGELSDRIYWEYDGENDGYDVYFTEDNRKVIFDYDKQTITFFSDYNSSEKTYINCMVLSKISKE
;
A
#
# COMPACT_ATOMS: atom_id res chain seq x y z
N MET A 1 18.15 42.46 32.19
CA MET A 1 16.82 41.84 32.41
C MET A 1 16.22 41.47 31.06
N LYS A 2 15.67 40.26 30.98
CA LYS A 2 14.73 39.73 29.97
C LYS A 2 15.29 39.55 28.55
N LYS A 3 15.75 38.34 28.20
CA LYS A 3 14.99 37.15 27.72
C LYS A 3 14.60 37.25 26.24
N ILE A 4 15.35 36.51 25.42
CA ILE A 4 14.93 35.53 24.38
C ILE A 4 13.79 35.94 23.42
N LEU A 5 14.06 35.86 22.11
CA LEU A 5 13.23 35.13 21.12
C LEU A 5 13.99 35.10 19.77
N VAL A 6 14.80 34.05 19.55
CA VAL A 6 14.47 32.80 18.83
C VAL A 6 14.37 33.02 17.33
N VAL A 7 15.43 32.53 16.68
CA VAL A 7 15.57 32.08 15.28
C VAL A 7 14.21 31.90 14.58
N LEU A 8 13.91 32.78 13.62
CA LEU A 8 12.83 32.59 12.67
C LEU A 8 13.26 31.56 11.61
N GLY A 9 13.54 30.35 12.06
CA GLY A 9 13.63 29.16 11.25
C GLY A 9 12.26 28.51 11.25
N MET A 10 11.27 29.16 10.63
CA MET A 10 10.10 28.41 10.18
C MET A 10 10.57 27.63 8.97
N PHE A 11 11.05 26.42 9.25
CA PHE A 11 10.86 25.28 8.39
C PHE A 11 9.46 25.40 7.80
N ILE A 12 9.40 25.77 6.52
CA ILE A 12 8.26 25.47 5.69
C ILE A 12 8.32 23.95 5.51
N SER A 13 7.93 23.21 6.55
CA SER A 13 7.48 21.85 6.41
C SER A 13 6.08 21.94 5.80
N THR A 14 6.02 22.35 4.52
CA THR A 14 4.91 21.91 3.69
C THR A 14 5.09 20.42 3.59
N LEU A 15 4.35 19.73 4.47
CA LEU A 15 4.16 18.30 4.47
C LEU A 15 3.92 17.90 3.02
N THR A 16 4.81 17.06 2.54
CA THR A 16 4.83 16.49 1.21
C THR A 16 3.51 15.77 0.98
N PHE A 17 2.73 16.21 -0.01
CA PHE A 17 1.73 15.36 -0.64
C PHE A 17 2.52 14.26 -1.36
N SER A 18 2.85 13.18 -0.67
CA SER A 18 3.43 12.06 -1.39
C SER A 18 2.27 11.23 -1.85
N GLN A 19 1.99 11.27 -3.14
CA GLN A 19 1.50 10.08 -3.82
C GLN A 19 2.68 9.09 -3.87
N VAL A 20 2.39 7.81 -4.10
CA VAL A 20 3.41 6.81 -4.41
C VAL A 20 4.30 7.33 -5.52
N GLU A 21 5.61 7.31 -5.27
CA GLU A 21 6.57 7.72 -6.28
C GLU A 21 6.61 6.68 -7.41
N VAL A 22 6.62 7.15 -8.65
CA VAL A 22 6.88 6.30 -9.82
C VAL A 22 8.19 5.53 -9.62
N GLY A 23 8.18 4.24 -9.95
CA GLY A 23 9.32 3.36 -9.78
C GLY A 23 8.94 1.92 -9.46
N THR A 24 9.95 1.12 -9.16
CA THR A 24 9.76 -0.31 -8.90
C THR A 24 9.89 -0.61 -7.41
N TYR A 25 8.88 -1.27 -6.85
CA TYR A 25 8.86 -1.77 -5.49
C TYR A 25 8.99 -3.29 -5.51
N SER A 26 9.95 -3.82 -4.75
CA SER A 26 10.24 -5.24 -4.67
C SER A 26 10.10 -5.76 -3.24
N SER A 27 9.65 -7.00 -3.07
CA SER A 27 9.61 -7.71 -1.79
C SER A 27 9.89 -9.21 -1.98
N ARG A 28 10.32 -9.86 -0.90
CA ARG A 28 10.42 -11.33 -0.77
C ARG A 28 9.44 -11.90 0.26
N TYR A 29 8.67 -11.04 0.93
CA TYR A 29 7.80 -11.39 2.05
C TYR A 29 6.36 -11.12 1.66
N VAL A 30 5.64 -12.19 1.29
CA VAL A 30 4.25 -12.13 0.88
C VAL A 30 3.41 -12.90 1.89
N ASN A 31 2.46 -12.23 2.51
CA ASN A 31 1.48 -12.80 3.42
C ASN A 31 0.09 -12.68 2.80
N PHE A 32 -0.72 -13.72 2.93
CA PHE A 32 -2.11 -13.77 2.47
C PHE A 32 -3.03 -13.94 3.68
N TYR A 33 -4.06 -13.13 3.74
CA TYR A 33 -5.05 -13.10 4.79
C TYR A 33 -6.45 -13.21 4.19
N GLU A 34 -7.34 -13.87 4.93
CA GLU A 34 -8.75 -13.98 4.60
C GLU A 34 -9.58 -13.38 5.73
N TYR A 35 -10.67 -12.71 5.37
CA TYR A 35 -11.58 -12.13 6.35
C TYR A 35 -12.44 -13.21 6.99
N ASN A 36 -12.31 -13.36 8.31
CA ASN A 36 -13.13 -14.26 9.08
C ASN A 36 -14.34 -13.49 9.65
N THR A 37 -15.54 -13.83 9.17
CA THR A 37 -16.79 -13.18 9.58
C THR A 37 -17.19 -13.49 11.02
N TYR A 38 -16.68 -14.57 11.63
CA TYR A 38 -16.97 -14.93 13.01
C TYR A 38 -16.15 -14.10 14.01
N SER A 39 -14.86 -13.88 13.73
CA SER A 39 -13.96 -13.07 14.55
C SER A 39 -13.98 -11.59 14.18
N ASN A 40 -14.50 -11.24 12.99
CA ASN A 40 -14.49 -9.89 12.43
C ASN A 40 -13.07 -9.35 12.24
N GLU A 41 -12.14 -10.22 11.88
CA GLU A 41 -10.71 -9.93 11.69
C GLU A 41 -10.17 -10.60 10.43
N PHE A 42 -9.08 -10.05 9.88
CA PHE A 42 -8.28 -10.72 8.86
C PHE A 42 -7.34 -11.72 9.52
N GLU A 43 -7.50 -13.00 9.19
CA GLU A 43 -6.69 -14.08 9.73
C GLU A 43 -5.66 -14.54 8.70
N GLU A 44 -4.42 -14.79 9.15
CA GLU A 44 -3.33 -15.21 8.28
C GLU A 44 -3.61 -16.61 7.72
N GLY A 45 -3.78 -16.71 6.41
CA GLY A 45 -4.01 -17.97 5.72
C GLY A 45 -2.71 -18.65 5.30
N SER A 46 -1.84 -17.92 4.60
CA SER A 46 -0.55 -18.44 4.15
C SER A 46 0.52 -17.37 4.03
N SER A 47 1.77 -17.81 4.14
CA SER A 47 2.95 -16.94 4.04
C SER A 47 3.99 -17.59 3.16
N ALA A 48 4.53 -16.81 2.22
CA ALA A 48 5.46 -17.30 1.22
C ALA A 48 6.72 -16.43 1.17
N TRP A 49 7.88 -17.10 1.13
CA TRP A 49 9.12 -16.48 0.66
C TRP A 49 9.11 -16.50 -0.86
N LEU A 50 8.61 -15.43 -1.45
CA LEU A 50 8.35 -15.37 -2.89
C LEU A 50 8.65 -13.95 -3.38
N GLY A 51 9.42 -13.85 -4.46
CA GLY A 51 9.68 -12.56 -5.09
C GLY A 51 8.38 -11.94 -5.60
N ALA A 52 8.12 -10.69 -5.23
CA ALA A 52 7.05 -9.89 -5.77
C ALA A 52 7.62 -8.54 -6.19
N THR A 53 7.21 -8.07 -7.37
CA THR A 53 7.65 -6.79 -7.93
C THR A 53 6.43 -6.03 -8.43
N MET A 54 6.37 -4.75 -8.11
CA MET A 54 5.33 -3.82 -8.53
C MET A 54 5.98 -2.62 -9.19
N LEU A 55 5.72 -2.41 -10.48
CA LEU A 55 6.09 -1.19 -11.18
C LEU A 55 4.91 -0.21 -11.06
N CYS A 56 5.13 0.88 -10.34
CA CYS A 56 4.16 1.95 -10.15
C CYS A 56 4.40 3.06 -11.17
N GLU A 57 3.37 3.44 -11.88
CA GLU A 57 3.28 4.62 -12.74
C GLU A 57 2.17 5.53 -12.19
N GLU A 58 2.05 6.76 -12.71
CA GLU A 58 1.08 7.75 -12.21
C GLU A 58 -0.35 7.17 -12.18
N ASP A 59 -0.79 6.57 -13.29
CA ASP A 59 -2.19 6.13 -13.47
C ASP A 59 -2.40 4.61 -13.37
N TYR A 60 -1.33 3.82 -13.28
CA TYR A 60 -1.43 2.37 -13.23
C TYR A 60 -0.26 1.70 -12.53
N TYR A 61 -0.41 0.43 -12.21
CA TYR A 61 0.71 -0.43 -11.86
C TYR A 61 0.74 -1.72 -12.68
N LEU A 62 1.93 -2.33 -12.74
CA LEU A 62 2.14 -3.70 -13.19
C LEU A 62 2.63 -4.52 -12.02
N PHE A 63 2.12 -5.73 -11.85
CA PHE A 63 2.48 -6.61 -10.75
C PHE A 63 2.97 -7.96 -11.27
N LYS A 64 4.05 -8.45 -10.67
CA LYS A 64 4.61 -9.77 -10.98
C LYS A 64 4.99 -10.48 -9.71
N VAL A 65 4.63 -11.76 -9.66
CA VAL A 65 5.10 -12.71 -8.66
C VAL A 65 6.13 -13.64 -9.31
N GLU A 66 7.14 -14.06 -8.57
CA GLU A 66 8.20 -14.95 -9.01
C GLU A 66 7.60 -16.28 -9.52
N GLY A 67 8.00 -16.67 -10.75
CA GLY A 67 7.41 -17.83 -11.43
C GLY A 67 6.05 -17.58 -12.09
N GLY A 68 5.45 -16.41 -11.89
CA GLY A 68 4.23 -15.97 -12.57
C GLY A 68 4.50 -15.06 -13.77
N GLU A 69 3.45 -14.85 -14.56
CA GLU A 69 3.42 -13.84 -15.62
C GLU A 69 3.29 -12.44 -15.03
N LEU A 70 3.79 -11.44 -15.78
CA LEU A 70 3.53 -10.04 -15.47
C LEU A 70 2.03 -9.76 -15.70
N SER A 71 1.39 -9.02 -14.80
CA SER A 71 0.01 -8.59 -15.01
C SER A 71 -0.11 -7.67 -16.21
N ASP A 72 -1.33 -7.53 -16.73
CA ASP A 72 -1.68 -6.36 -17.53
C ASP A 72 -1.63 -5.08 -16.66
N ARG A 73 -1.79 -3.92 -17.29
CA ARG A 73 -1.92 -2.63 -16.59
C ARG A 73 -3.17 -2.66 -15.72
N ILE A 74 -2.98 -2.37 -14.43
CA ILE A 74 -4.06 -2.20 -13.48
C ILE A 74 -4.15 -0.71 -13.17
N TYR A 75 -5.17 -0.05 -13.73
CA TYR A 75 -5.37 1.38 -13.52
C TYR A 75 -5.88 1.64 -12.11
N TRP A 76 -5.39 2.72 -11.52
CA TRP A 76 -5.73 3.11 -10.16
C TRP A 76 -6.00 4.61 -10.06
N GLU A 77 -6.74 5.00 -9.04
CA GLU A 77 -7.00 6.38 -8.69
C GLU A 77 -6.63 6.59 -7.23
N TYR A 78 -5.97 7.71 -6.96
CA TYR A 78 -5.62 8.12 -5.61
C TYR A 78 -6.88 8.56 -4.85
N ASP A 79 -7.13 7.95 -3.70
CA ASP A 79 -8.26 8.27 -2.83
C ASP A 79 -7.89 9.29 -1.76
N GLY A 80 -6.68 9.19 -1.21
CA GLY A 80 -6.20 10.10 -0.18
C GLY A 80 -5.06 9.53 0.65
N GLU A 81 -4.54 10.40 1.52
CA GLU A 81 -3.53 10.09 2.52
C GLU A 81 -4.21 9.94 3.89
N ASN A 82 -3.76 8.98 4.68
CA ASN A 82 -4.12 8.86 6.09
C ASN A 82 -2.90 8.49 6.92
N ASP A 83 -2.46 9.37 7.81
CA ASP A 83 -1.39 9.15 8.80
C ASP A 83 -0.18 8.33 8.29
N GLY A 84 0.45 8.79 7.20
CA GLY A 84 1.65 8.15 6.63
C GLY A 84 1.37 7.00 5.67
N TYR A 85 0.12 6.86 5.22
CA TYR A 85 -0.30 5.87 4.23
C TYR A 85 -0.98 6.51 3.03
N ASP A 86 -0.68 6.02 1.83
CA ASP A 86 -1.41 6.35 0.62
C ASP A 86 -2.42 5.27 0.27
N VAL A 87 -3.61 5.69 -0.15
CA VAL A 87 -4.71 4.80 -0.54
C VAL A 87 -5.08 5.01 -1.99
N TYR A 88 -5.20 3.89 -2.70
CA TYR A 88 -5.62 3.83 -4.10
C TYR A 88 -6.78 2.86 -4.28
N PHE A 89 -7.65 3.15 -5.24
CA PHE A 89 -8.66 2.20 -5.73
C PHE A 89 -8.42 1.88 -7.20
N THR A 90 -8.60 0.61 -7.56
CA THR A 90 -8.51 0.16 -8.95
C THR A 90 -9.88 0.18 -9.63
N GLU A 91 -9.88 0.17 -10.96
CA GLU A 91 -11.11 0.09 -11.77
C GLU A 91 -11.96 -1.16 -11.46
N ASP A 92 -11.31 -2.25 -11.01
CA ASP A 92 -11.96 -3.50 -10.60
C ASP A 92 -12.26 -3.57 -9.09
N ASN A 93 -12.33 -2.41 -8.43
CA ASN A 93 -12.74 -2.22 -7.04
C ASN A 93 -11.82 -2.86 -6.00
N ARG A 94 -10.53 -3.03 -6.31
CA ARG A 94 -9.51 -3.37 -5.31
C ARG A 94 -9.04 -2.12 -4.61
N LYS A 95 -8.58 -2.27 -3.37
CA LYS A 95 -7.93 -1.21 -2.61
C LYS A 95 -6.46 -1.54 -2.45
N VAL A 96 -5.59 -0.58 -2.76
CA VAL A 96 -4.15 -0.69 -2.55
C VAL A 96 -3.72 0.35 -1.53
N ILE A 97 -2.95 -0.06 -0.53
CA ILE A 97 -2.45 0.83 0.52
C ILE A 97 -0.92 0.74 0.57
N PHE A 98 -0.24 1.87 0.42
CA PHE A 98 1.19 1.99 0.71
C PHE A 98 1.35 2.50 2.13
N ASP A 99 2.03 1.71 2.96
CA ASP A 99 2.36 2.09 4.33
C ASP A 99 3.87 2.25 4.46
N TYR A 100 4.32 3.51 4.53
CA TYR A 100 5.73 3.88 4.49
C TYR A 100 6.45 3.59 5.81
N ASP A 101 5.73 3.72 6.94
CA ASP A 101 6.28 3.47 8.27
C ASP A 101 6.53 1.99 8.53
N LYS A 102 5.60 1.12 8.10
CA LYS A 102 5.73 -0.34 8.19
C LYS A 102 6.45 -0.95 7.01
N GLN A 103 6.72 -0.16 5.97
CA GLN A 103 7.31 -0.61 4.70
C GLN A 103 6.50 -1.76 4.08
N THR A 104 5.20 -1.56 3.95
CA THR A 104 4.27 -2.56 3.43
C THR A 104 3.41 -2.02 2.28
N ILE A 105 3.06 -2.90 1.34
CA ILE A 105 2.00 -2.65 0.35
C ILE A 105 0.90 -3.67 0.59
N THR A 106 -0.32 -3.20 0.85
CA THR A 106 -1.47 -4.06 1.10
C THR A 106 -2.45 -3.98 -0.06
N PHE A 107 -2.85 -5.13 -0.58
CA PHE A 107 -3.84 -5.27 -1.64
C PHE A 107 -5.07 -5.96 -1.06
N PHE A 108 -6.19 -5.25 -1.03
CA PHE A 108 -7.48 -5.82 -0.70
C PHE A 108 -8.27 -6.14 -1.97
N SER A 109 -8.81 -7.35 -2.06
CA SER A 109 -9.61 -7.81 -3.18
C SER A 109 -10.91 -8.46 -2.73
N ASP A 110 -11.80 -8.71 -3.69
CA ASP A 110 -13.06 -9.42 -3.47
C ASP A 110 -13.96 -8.71 -2.46
N TYR A 111 -14.31 -7.46 -2.75
CA TYR A 111 -15.22 -6.68 -1.92
C TYR A 111 -16.61 -7.33 -1.86
N ASN A 112 -17.03 -7.69 -0.64
CA ASN A 112 -18.35 -8.22 -0.36
C ASN A 112 -19.27 -7.09 0.09
N SER A 113 -20.28 -6.78 -0.72
CA SER A 113 -21.24 -5.70 -0.44
C SER A 113 -22.19 -6.00 0.73
N SER A 114 -22.43 -7.27 1.05
CA SER A 114 -23.29 -7.67 2.19
C SER A 114 -22.57 -7.44 3.51
N GLU A 115 -21.30 -7.86 3.57
CA GLU A 115 -20.42 -7.68 4.74
C GLU A 115 -19.79 -6.27 4.80
N LYS A 116 -19.91 -5.49 3.70
CA LYS A 116 -19.29 -4.16 3.52
C LYS A 116 -17.78 -4.15 3.77
N THR A 117 -17.10 -5.22 3.36
CA THR A 117 -15.66 -5.41 3.58
C THR A 117 -15.04 -6.23 2.47
N TYR A 118 -13.72 -6.19 2.37
CA TYR A 118 -12.93 -7.05 1.49
C TYR A 118 -12.77 -8.44 2.12
N ILE A 119 -12.80 -9.48 1.29
CA ILE A 119 -12.65 -10.86 1.78
C ILE A 119 -11.19 -11.30 1.76
N ASN A 120 -10.40 -10.81 0.81
CA ASN A 120 -9.00 -11.21 0.64
C ASN A 120 -8.06 -10.03 0.83
N CYS A 121 -6.90 -10.31 1.42
CA CYS A 121 -5.86 -9.34 1.65
C CYS A 121 -4.48 -9.96 1.39
N MET A 122 -3.68 -9.33 0.54
CA MET A 122 -2.27 -9.69 0.31
C MET A 122 -1.40 -8.55 0.83
N VAL A 123 -0.40 -8.88 1.65
CA VAL A 123 0.56 -7.92 2.20
C VAL A 123 1.96 -8.24 1.71
N LEU A 124 2.57 -7.29 1.01
CA LEU A 124 4.00 -7.29 0.74
C LEU A 124 4.69 -6.54 1.86
N SER A 125 5.64 -7.16 2.55
CA SER A 125 6.36 -6.54 3.67
C SER A 125 7.84 -6.32 3.34
N LYS A 126 8.50 -5.40 4.07
CA LYS A 126 9.92 -5.08 3.89
C LYS A 126 10.22 -4.69 2.45
N ILE A 127 9.36 -3.83 1.89
CA ILE A 127 9.49 -3.38 0.50
C ILE A 127 10.78 -2.56 0.32
N SER A 128 11.41 -2.72 -0.83
CA SER A 128 12.53 -1.88 -1.27
C SER A 128 12.16 -1.20 -2.58
N LYS A 129 12.48 0.09 -2.68
CA LYS A 129 12.38 0.83 -3.94
C LYS A 129 13.70 0.74 -4.68
N GLU A 130 13.64 0.42 -5.98
CA GLU A 130 14.78 0.39 -6.91
C GLU A 130 14.84 1.65 -7.79
#